data_AF-A0A8T3WB45-F1
#
_entry.id   AF-A0A8T3WB45-F1
#
_cell.length_a   1.000
_cell.length_b   1.000
_cell.length_c   1.000
_cell.angle_alpha   90.00
_cell.angle_beta   90.00
_cell.angle_gamma   90.00
#
_symmetry.space_group_name_H-M   'P 1'
#
loop_
_entity.id
_entity.type
_entity.pdbx_description
1 polymer ?
#
loop_
_entity_poly.entity_id
_entity_poly.type
_entity_poly.pdbx_seq_one_letter_code
_entity_poly.pdbx_strand_id
1 'polypeptide(L)'
;MKIKPFPPPIGKYLVPPIIKLWIKNIRGLENLPKDKAFILAPNHCSYIEHFMIGSIVVPYLNKKLYFIAKKEHFESITQSTWHSLWKRYITYIPIDREKGEGAIKAAVSYLRRGAIIVT
;
A
#
# COMPACT_ATOMS: atom_id res chain seq x y z
N MET A 1 8.00 4.23 -15.82
CA MET A 1 6.89 3.31 -15.42
C MET A 1 5.64 4.15 -15.19
N LYS A 2 4.57 3.97 -16.00
CA LYS A 2 3.28 4.68 -15.83
C LYS A 2 2.56 4.12 -14.61
N ILE A 3 1.91 4.96 -13.80
CA ILE A 3 0.99 4.51 -12.75
C ILE A 3 -0.13 3.75 -13.47
N LYS A 4 -0.17 2.42 -13.31
CA LYS A 4 -1.20 1.60 -13.96
C LYS A 4 -2.55 1.88 -13.29
N PRO A 5 -3.65 1.94 -14.07
CA PRO A 5 -4.98 2.14 -13.51
C PRO A 5 -5.36 1.03 -12.53
N PHE A 6 -6.25 1.43 -11.63
CA PHE A 6 -6.88 0.64 -10.58
C PHE A 6 -7.46 -0.70 -11.10
N PRO A 7 -7.36 -1.83 -10.39
CA PRO A 7 -7.88 -3.13 -10.84
C PRO A 7 -9.27 -3.45 -10.24
N PRO A 8 -9.95 -4.53 -10.69
CA PRO A 8 -11.40 -4.54 -10.90
C PRO A 8 -12.21 -4.67 -9.59
N PRO A 9 -13.53 -4.43 -9.65
CA PRO A 9 -14.38 -4.08 -8.51
C PRO A 9 -14.39 -5.07 -7.33
N ILE A 10 -14.16 -6.37 -7.58
CA ILE A 10 -14.54 -7.43 -6.63
C ILE A 10 -13.71 -7.47 -5.34
N GLY A 11 -12.38 -7.35 -5.39
CA GLY A 11 -11.55 -7.45 -4.17
C GLY A 11 -11.64 -6.23 -3.26
N LYS A 12 -12.02 -5.06 -3.80
CA LYS A 12 -12.42 -3.87 -3.03
C LYS A 12 -13.63 -4.14 -2.14
N TYR A 13 -14.50 -5.08 -2.52
CA TYR A 13 -15.73 -5.36 -1.78
C TYR A 13 -15.64 -6.56 -0.85
N LEU A 14 -14.71 -7.50 -1.08
CA LEU A 14 -14.59 -8.72 -0.28
C LEU A 14 -13.66 -8.58 0.94
N VAL A 15 -12.53 -7.89 0.78
CA VAL A 15 -11.50 -7.82 1.84
C VAL A 15 -11.88 -6.82 2.95
N PRO A 16 -12.40 -5.62 2.64
CA PRO A 16 -12.67 -4.63 3.69
C PRO A 16 -13.72 -5.02 4.73
N PRO A 17 -14.85 -5.69 4.40
CA PRO A 17 -15.82 -6.09 5.42
C PRO A 17 -15.24 -6.99 6.50
N ILE A 18 -14.42 -7.98 6.11
CA ILE A 18 -13.80 -8.93 7.04
C ILE A 18 -12.80 -8.20 7.95
N ILE A 19 -11.93 -7.38 7.38
CA ILE A 19 -10.92 -6.65 8.14
C ILE A 19 -11.55 -5.59 9.06
N LYS A 20 -12.65 -4.97 8.66
CA LYS A 20 -13.39 -4.00 9.48
C LYS A 20 -13.98 -4.61 10.75
N LEU A 21 -14.23 -5.91 10.81
CA LEU A 21 -14.65 -6.59 12.05
C LEU A 21 -13.59 -6.48 13.16
N TRP A 22 -12.32 -6.29 12.80
CA TRP A 22 -11.21 -6.19 13.75
C TRP A 22 -10.85 -4.73 14.06
N ILE A 23 -11.57 -3.77 13.49
CA ILE A 23 -11.32 -2.34 13.69
C ILE A 23 -12.38 -1.76 14.62
N LYS A 24 -11.98 -1.40 15.84
CA LYS A 24 -12.89 -0.83 16.84
C LYS A 24 -13.32 0.60 16.50
N ASN A 25 -12.39 1.44 16.07
CA ASN A 25 -12.65 2.86 15.80
C ASN A 25 -11.63 3.41 14.77
N ILE A 26 -12.08 4.35 13.93
CA ILE A 26 -11.25 5.08 12.97
C ILE A 26 -11.53 6.57 13.18
N ARG A 27 -10.47 7.37 13.32
CA ARG A 27 -10.57 8.84 13.48
C ARG A 27 -9.60 9.54 12.53
N GLY A 28 -9.94 10.76 12.11
CA GLY A 28 -9.03 11.60 11.33
C GLY A 28 -8.84 11.15 9.89
N LEU A 29 -9.76 10.33 9.34
CA LEU A 29 -9.69 9.85 7.97
C LEU A 29 -9.89 11.02 6.97
N GLU A 30 -10.68 12.00 7.37
CA GLU A 30 -10.92 13.29 6.72
C GLU A 30 -9.67 14.16 6.56
N ASN A 31 -8.63 13.92 7.36
CA ASN A 31 -7.38 14.66 7.27
C ASN A 31 -6.50 14.18 6.11
N LEU A 32 -6.85 13.05 5.46
CA LEU A 32 -6.07 12.52 4.35
C LEU A 32 -6.18 13.41 3.10
N PRO A 33 -5.06 13.84 2.48
CA PRO A 33 -5.08 14.64 1.27
C PRO A 33 -5.74 13.90 0.09
N LYS A 34 -6.82 14.47 -0.46
CA LYS A 34 -7.56 13.87 -1.58
C LYS A 34 -6.91 14.09 -2.93
N ASP A 35 -6.20 15.21 -3.13
CA ASP A 35 -5.68 15.61 -4.45
C ASP A 35 -4.14 15.70 -4.51
N LYS A 36 -3.45 15.36 -3.41
CA LYS A 36 -1.99 15.44 -3.31
C LYS A 36 -1.38 14.08 -3.02
N ALA A 37 -0.13 13.88 -3.44
CA ALA A 37 0.70 12.80 -2.95
C ALA A 37 1.05 13.05 -1.49
N PHE A 38 1.19 11.99 -0.70
CA PHE A 38 1.64 12.07 0.68
C PHE A 38 2.30 10.76 1.10
N ILE A 39 2.98 10.83 2.24
CA ILE A 39 3.53 9.67 2.92
C ILE A 39 2.62 9.35 4.10
N LEU A 40 2.15 8.12 4.18
CA LEU A 40 1.50 7.57 5.36
C LEU A 40 2.58 6.83 6.16
N ALA A 41 2.83 7.28 7.38
CA ALA A 41 3.87 6.73 8.25
C ALA A 41 3.22 6.01 9.44
N PRO A 42 2.80 4.74 9.28
CA PRO A 42 2.30 3.94 10.39
C PRO A 42 3.45 3.61 11.37
N ASN A 43 3.09 3.24 12.59
CA ASN A 43 4.04 2.87 13.64
C ASN A 43 4.57 1.42 13.51
N HIS A 44 4.06 0.62 12.57
CA HIS A 44 4.52 -0.75 12.28
C HIS A 44 4.44 -1.71 13.47
N CYS A 45 3.30 -1.75 14.15
CA CYS A 45 3.06 -2.66 15.26
C CYS A 45 2.69 -4.10 14.85
N SER A 46 2.33 -4.37 13.60
CA SER A 46 1.88 -5.70 13.16
C SER A 46 1.98 -5.94 11.65
N TYR A 47 2.24 -7.19 11.28
CA TYR A 47 2.27 -7.61 9.87
C TYR A 47 0.93 -7.36 9.13
N ILE A 48 -0.20 -7.44 9.85
CA ILE A 48 -1.53 -7.26 9.26
C ILE A 48 -1.87 -5.80 8.91
N GLU A 49 -1.06 -4.83 9.32
CA GLU A 49 -1.34 -3.40 9.09
C GLU A 49 -1.52 -3.06 7.62
N HIS A 50 -0.78 -3.71 6.72
CA HIS A 50 -0.93 -3.56 5.27
C HIS A 50 -2.38 -3.80 4.82
N PHE A 51 -3.04 -4.81 5.40
CA PHE A 51 -4.43 -5.14 5.11
C PHE A 51 -5.40 -4.15 5.76
N MET A 52 -5.14 -3.74 7.00
CA MET A 52 -5.97 -2.76 7.70
C MET A 52 -5.95 -1.40 6.99
N ILE A 53 -4.76 -0.86 6.75
CA ILE A 53 -4.56 0.41 6.05
C ILE A 53 -5.14 0.33 4.64
N GLY A 54 -4.82 -0.73 3.89
CA GLY A 54 -5.34 -0.94 2.55
C GLY A 54 -6.88 -0.99 2.52
N SER A 55 -7.50 -1.67 3.47
CA SER A 55 -8.96 -1.84 3.55
C SER A 55 -9.72 -0.57 3.95
N ILE A 56 -9.04 0.42 4.53
CA ILE A 56 -9.65 1.68 4.95
C ILE A 56 -9.31 2.79 3.96
N VAL A 57 -8.02 3.00 3.67
CA VAL A 57 -7.54 4.16 2.92
C VAL A 57 -7.80 4.03 1.42
N VAL A 58 -7.63 2.83 0.83
CA VAL A 58 -7.88 2.62 -0.60
C VAL A 58 -9.34 2.91 -0.98
N PRO A 59 -10.36 2.34 -0.31
CA PRO A 59 -11.75 2.65 -0.66
C PRO A 59 -12.14 4.08 -0.32
N TYR A 60 -11.55 4.68 0.73
CA TYR A 60 -11.84 6.07 1.12
C TYR A 60 -11.33 7.10 0.10
N LEU A 61 -10.07 6.95 -0.35
CA LEU A 61 -9.46 7.88 -1.31
C LEU A 61 -9.68 7.47 -2.77
N ASN A 62 -10.15 6.25 -3.01
CA ASN A 62 -10.17 5.62 -4.32
C ASN A 62 -8.79 5.66 -5.02
N LYS A 63 -7.72 5.53 -4.23
CA LYS A 63 -6.32 5.61 -4.67
C LYS A 63 -5.53 4.39 -4.23
N LYS A 64 -4.54 4.04 -5.05
CA LYS A 64 -3.62 2.94 -4.77
C LYS A 64 -2.54 3.36 -3.78
N LEU A 65 -2.17 2.44 -2.88
CA LEU A 65 -1.07 2.61 -1.93
C LEU A 65 0.19 1.89 -2.39
N TYR A 66 1.35 2.48 -2.08
CA TYR A 66 2.67 1.96 -2.41
C TYR A 66 3.46 1.73 -1.13
N PHE A 67 3.54 0.48 -0.71
CA PHE A 67 4.26 0.07 0.48
C PHE A 67 5.74 -0.09 0.18
N ILE A 68 6.55 0.21 1.16
CA ILE A 68 7.98 -0.07 1.13
C ILE A 68 8.20 -1.45 1.76
N ALA A 69 8.75 -2.41 1.03
CA ALA A 69 8.97 -3.75 1.56
C ALA A 69 10.32 -4.33 1.14
N LYS A 70 10.85 -5.20 1.99
CA LYS A 70 12.10 -5.93 1.77
C LYS A 70 12.00 -6.85 0.55
N LYS A 71 13.07 -6.93 -0.27
CA LYS A 71 13.11 -7.81 -1.46
C LYS A 71 12.85 -9.28 -1.11
N GLU A 72 13.26 -9.70 0.08
CA GLU A 72 13.15 -11.07 0.60
C GLU A 72 11.70 -11.53 0.80
N HIS A 73 10.76 -10.58 0.97
CA HIS A 73 9.32 -10.89 1.01
C HIS A 73 8.77 -11.34 -0.36
N PHE A 74 9.55 -11.21 -1.44
CA PHE A 74 9.12 -11.57 -2.79
C PHE A 74 9.76 -12.86 -3.31
N GLU A 75 10.57 -13.56 -2.51
CA GLU A 75 11.40 -14.68 -2.98
C GLU A 75 10.71 -16.05 -2.92
N SER A 76 9.66 -16.23 -2.11
CA SER A 76 8.92 -17.51 -2.10
C SER A 76 7.80 -17.54 -3.15
N ILE A 77 7.56 -18.71 -3.77
CA ILE A 77 6.50 -18.92 -4.78
C ILE A 77 5.10 -18.58 -4.23
N THR A 78 4.84 -18.91 -2.96
CA THR A 78 3.59 -18.60 -2.27
C THR A 78 3.40 -17.10 -2.05
N GLN A 79 4.45 -16.40 -1.61
CA GLN A 79 4.43 -14.95 -1.46
C GLN A 79 4.34 -14.26 -2.83
N SER A 80 5.05 -14.73 -3.85
CA SER A 80 5.01 -14.19 -5.21
C SER A 80 3.61 -14.31 -5.85
N THR A 81 2.92 -15.44 -5.65
CA THR A 81 1.55 -15.65 -6.13
C THR A 81 0.57 -14.75 -5.39
N TRP A 82 0.69 -14.65 -4.06
CA TRP A 82 -0.11 -13.73 -3.25
C TRP A 82 0.13 -12.26 -3.64
N HIS A 83 1.38 -11.88 -3.84
CA HIS A 83 1.78 -10.57 -4.35
C HIS A 83 1.27 -10.33 -5.77
N SER A 84 1.14 -11.33 -6.64
CA SER A 84 0.57 -11.15 -7.98
C SER A 84 -0.91 -10.77 -7.93
N LEU A 85 -1.68 -11.43 -7.05
CA LEU A 85 -3.08 -11.10 -6.79
C LEU A 85 -3.23 -9.72 -6.15
N TRP A 86 -2.28 -9.34 -5.29
CA TRP A 86 -2.34 -8.14 -4.48
C TRP A 86 -1.63 -6.91 -5.06
N LYS A 87 -0.69 -7.09 -6.02
CA LYS A 87 0.03 -6.05 -6.79
C LYS A 87 -0.92 -5.06 -7.43
N ARG A 88 -2.14 -5.52 -7.65
CA ARG A 88 -3.29 -4.81 -8.16
C ARG A 88 -3.84 -3.80 -7.11
N TYR A 89 -3.97 -4.18 -5.84
CA TYR A 89 -4.51 -3.34 -4.75
C TYR A 89 -3.46 -2.49 -4.03
N ILE A 90 -2.29 -3.07 -3.74
CA ILE A 90 -1.16 -2.39 -3.12
C ILE A 90 0.10 -2.75 -3.92
N THR A 91 0.94 -1.77 -4.19
CA THR A 91 2.23 -2.03 -4.84
C THR A 91 3.32 -1.97 -3.82
N TYR A 92 4.35 -2.77 -4.01
CA TYR A 92 5.52 -2.73 -3.16
C TYR A 92 6.68 -2.12 -3.93
N ILE A 93 7.38 -1.19 -3.30
CA ILE A 93 8.69 -0.70 -3.74
C ILE A 93 9.71 -1.61 -3.03
N PRO A 94 10.35 -2.55 -3.76
CA PRO A 94 11.33 -3.44 -3.15
C PRO A 94 12.53 -2.62 -2.69
N ILE A 95 12.94 -2.82 -1.43
CA ILE A 95 14.18 -2.26 -0.87
C ILE A 95 15.24 -3.34 -0.83
N ASP A 96 16.39 -3.02 -1.40
CA ASP A 96 17.65 -3.68 -1.08
C ASP A 96 18.32 -2.89 0.05
N ARG A 97 18.46 -3.51 1.23
CA ARG A 97 18.99 -2.83 2.43
C ARG A 97 20.46 -2.44 2.28
N GLU A 98 21.20 -3.14 1.42
CA GLU A 98 22.58 -2.80 1.08
C GLU A 98 22.68 -1.60 0.12
N LYS A 99 21.56 -1.22 -0.53
CA LYS A 99 21.47 -0.12 -1.51
C LYS A 99 20.26 0.78 -1.22
N GLY A 100 20.12 1.23 0.03
CA GLY A 100 18.96 2.00 0.51
C GLY A 100 18.65 3.28 -0.29
N GLU A 101 19.66 3.91 -0.90
CA GLU A 101 19.49 5.12 -1.71
C GLU A 101 18.54 4.89 -2.92
N GLY A 102 18.60 3.71 -3.54
CA GLY A 102 17.76 3.38 -4.70
C GLY A 102 16.27 3.37 -4.35
N ALA A 103 15.93 2.89 -3.17
CA ALA A 103 14.55 2.84 -2.69
C ALA A 103 13.99 4.25 -2.41
N ILE A 104 14.80 5.12 -1.81
CA ILE A 104 14.42 6.52 -1.55
C ILE A 104 14.20 7.25 -2.88
N LYS A 105 15.12 7.11 -3.83
CA LYS A 105 14.97 7.69 -5.19
C LYS A 105 13.70 7.19 -5.87
N ALA A 106 13.39 5.90 -5.75
CA ALA A 106 12.16 5.33 -6.28
C ALA A 106 10.92 5.94 -5.61
N ALA A 107 10.87 5.99 -4.27
CA ALA A 107 9.76 6.56 -3.50
C ALA A 107 9.52 8.04 -3.87
N VAL A 108 10.57 8.86 -3.95
CA VAL A 108 10.48 10.26 -4.40
C VAL A 108 9.91 10.34 -5.82
N SER A 109 10.37 9.49 -6.73
CA SER A 109 9.85 9.42 -8.10
C SER A 109 8.37 9.04 -8.15
N TYR A 110 7.88 8.19 -7.25
CA TYR A 110 6.46 7.84 -7.15
C TYR A 110 5.63 8.97 -6.55
N LEU A 111 6.11 9.63 -5.49
CA LEU A 111 5.48 10.81 -4.89
C LEU A 111 5.30 11.92 -5.93
N ARG A 112 6.33 12.21 -6.74
CA ARG A 112 6.26 13.20 -7.84
C ARG A 112 5.20 12.87 -8.90
N ARG A 113 4.75 11.62 -8.99
CA ARG A 113 3.69 11.17 -9.91
C ARG A 113 2.31 11.10 -9.26
N GLY A 114 2.16 11.55 -8.01
CA GLY A 114 0.87 11.53 -7.31
C GLY A 114 0.60 10.27 -6.48
N ALA A 115 1.61 9.40 -6.27
CA ALA A 115 1.44 8.18 -5.48
C ALA A 115 1.34 8.48 -3.98
N ILE A 116 0.66 7.59 -3.25
CA ILE A 116 0.67 7.55 -1.79
C ILE A 116 1.67 6.49 -1.36
N ILE A 117 2.72 6.89 -0.65
CA ILE A 117 3.70 5.96 -0.10
C ILE A 117 3.29 5.59 1.31
N VAL A 118 3.37 4.31 1.65
CA VAL A 118 3.27 3.82 3.02
C VAL A 118 4.65 3.31 3.41
N THR A 119 5.27 3.97 4.38
CA THR A 119 6.57 3.51 4.93
C THR A 119 6.36 2.30 5.78
#